data_AF-A0A1G8FG58-F1
#
_entry.id   AF-A0A1G8FG58-F1
#
_cell.length_a   1.000
_cell.length_b   1.000
_cell.length_c   1.000
_cell.angle_alpha   90.00
_cell.angle_beta   90.00
_cell.angle_gamma   90.00
#
_symmetry.space_group_name_H-M   'P 1'
#
loop_
_entity.id
_entity.type
_entity.pdbx_description
1 polymer ?
#
loop_
_entity_poly.entity_id
_entity_poly.type
_entity_poly.pdbx_seq_one_letter_code
_entity_poly.pdbx_strand_id
1 'polypeptide(L)'
;MENKELIQQRLIEQGVPRDLAKFNTNLLSKRMLSAEKPLVFLSPPKVFVVQSLINGLVWGFLMWIMLWHSAPENWVIDIITMIGFGSFIGGCWYYRISKYQKKLCNISWTEWCRTNIDSAP
;
A
#
# COMPACT_ATOMS: atom_id res chain seq x y z
N MET A 1 19.44 4.89 -9.98
CA MET A 1 18.70 5.24 -8.74
C MET A 1 18.11 6.64 -8.85
N GLU A 2 18.81 7.59 -9.47
CA GLU A 2 18.32 8.95 -9.79
C GLU A 2 16.88 9.01 -10.32
N ASN A 3 16.52 8.18 -11.30
CA ASN A 3 15.21 8.29 -11.94
C ASN A 3 14.03 8.05 -10.96
N LYS A 4 14.21 7.19 -9.94
CA LYS A 4 13.15 6.91 -8.95
C LYS A 4 12.96 8.06 -7.96
N GLU A 5 14.05 8.70 -7.56
CA GLU A 5 14.01 9.85 -6.65
C GLU A 5 13.41 11.07 -7.36
N LEU A 6 13.76 11.29 -8.63
CA LEU A 6 13.17 12.34 -9.47
C LEU A 6 11.67 12.14 -9.66
N ILE A 7 11.23 10.92 -9.97
CA ILE A 7 9.80 10.58 -10.07
C ILE A 7 9.09 10.84 -8.73
N GLN A 8 9.68 10.39 -7.63
CA GLN A 8 9.10 10.58 -6.30
C GLN A 8 8.98 12.07 -5.97
N GLN A 9 9.99 12.88 -6.28
CA GLN A 9 9.99 14.32 -6.07
C GLN A 9 8.89 15.02 -6.88
N ARG A 10 8.74 14.71 -8.17
CA ARG A 10 7.65 15.27 -9.00
C ARG A 10 6.26 14.91 -8.51
N LEU A 11 6.08 13.68 -8.02
CA LEU A 11 4.80 13.26 -7.42
C LEU A 11 4.51 14.04 -6.13
N ILE A 12 5.53 14.34 -5.33
CA ILE A 12 5.38 15.18 -4.12
C ILE A 12 5.02 16.61 -4.49
N GLU A 13 5.64 17.18 -5.52
CA GLU A 13 5.31 18.51 -6.05
C GLU A 13 3.86 18.57 -6.57
N GLN A 14 3.35 17.47 -7.13
CA GLN A 14 1.94 17.31 -7.52
C GLN A 14 0.98 17.08 -6.33
N GLY A 15 1.49 17.11 -5.10
CA GLY A 15 0.68 17.00 -3.87
C GLY A 15 0.41 15.56 -3.42
N VAL A 16 1.12 14.58 -3.95
CA VAL A 16 1.08 13.19 -3.47
C VAL A 16 1.94 13.08 -2.21
N PRO A 17 1.44 12.50 -1.11
CA PRO A 17 2.25 12.32 0.09
C PRO A 17 3.41 11.38 -0.18
N ARG A 18 4.56 11.64 0.48
CA ARG A 18 5.80 10.86 0.36
C ARG A 18 5.57 9.35 0.46
N ASP A 19 4.70 8.90 1.36
CA ASP A 19 4.37 7.49 1.55
C ASP A 19 3.80 6.81 0.29
N LEU A 20 3.04 7.55 -0.52
CA LEU A 20 2.37 7.05 -1.73
C LEU A 20 3.20 7.28 -2.99
N ALA A 21 4.09 8.27 -2.95
CA ALA A 21 5.06 8.54 -4.02
C ALA A 21 6.21 7.53 -4.02
N LYS A 22 6.40 6.79 -2.91
CA LYS A 22 7.47 5.79 -2.79
C LYS A 22 7.20 4.58 -3.67
N PHE A 23 8.27 4.06 -4.27
CA PHE A 23 8.26 2.74 -4.90
C PHE A 23 8.15 1.64 -3.85
N ASN A 24 7.51 0.54 -4.24
CA ASN A 24 7.26 -0.54 -3.32
C ASN A 24 8.57 -1.24 -2.90
N THR A 25 8.96 -1.11 -1.64
CA THR A 25 10.25 -1.63 -1.13
C THR A 25 10.16 -2.97 -0.41
N ASN A 26 9.01 -3.37 0.14
CA ASN A 26 8.94 -4.62 0.90
C ASN A 26 8.98 -5.81 -0.06
N LEU A 27 9.72 -6.88 0.25
CA LEU A 27 9.89 -8.03 -0.66
C LEU A 27 8.55 -8.70 -1.02
N LEU A 28 7.67 -8.81 -0.04
CA LEU A 28 6.36 -9.46 -0.18
C LEU A 28 5.41 -8.61 -1.04
N SER A 29 5.43 -7.30 -0.82
CA SER A 29 4.68 -6.37 -1.63
C SER A 29 5.32 -6.21 -3.01
N LYS A 30 6.65 -6.21 -3.17
CA LYS A 30 7.37 -6.19 -4.46
C LYS A 30 7.01 -7.40 -5.34
N ARG A 31 6.76 -8.56 -4.72
CA ARG A 31 6.33 -9.78 -5.41
C ARG A 31 4.85 -9.76 -5.78
N MET A 32 3.97 -9.27 -4.90
CA MET A 32 2.52 -9.21 -5.16
C MET A 32 2.07 -7.96 -5.92
N LEU A 33 2.84 -6.89 -5.86
CA LEU A 33 2.58 -5.58 -6.43
C LEU A 33 3.83 -5.14 -7.19
N SER A 34 3.71 -5.10 -8.51
CA SER A 34 4.76 -4.74 -9.47
C SER A 34 5.70 -3.63 -8.95
N ALA A 35 6.99 -3.94 -8.87
CA ALA A 35 8.05 -3.08 -8.33
C ALA A 35 8.34 -1.82 -9.16
N GLU A 36 7.77 -1.76 -10.36
CA GLU A 36 8.10 -0.77 -11.40
C GLU A 36 7.29 0.51 -11.29
N LYS A 37 6.29 0.56 -10.39
CA LYS A 37 5.37 1.70 -10.26
C LYS A 37 5.30 2.21 -8.82
N PRO A 38 5.16 3.53 -8.60
CA PRO A 38 4.84 4.11 -7.30
C PRO A 38 3.49 3.62 -6.75
N LEU A 39 3.35 3.57 -5.43
CA LEU A 39 2.15 3.08 -4.74
C LEU A 39 0.86 3.78 -5.17
N VAL A 40 0.92 5.06 -5.52
CA VAL A 40 -0.24 5.82 -6.00
C VAL A 40 -0.82 5.28 -7.31
N PHE A 41 -0.03 4.61 -8.15
CA PHE A 41 -0.48 4.04 -9.43
C PHE A 41 -0.85 2.55 -9.36
N LEU A 42 -0.71 1.93 -8.19
CA LEU A 42 -1.16 0.56 -7.99
C LEU A 42 -2.68 0.51 -7.88
N SER A 43 -3.26 -0.62 -8.31
CA SER A 43 -4.70 -0.86 -8.16
C SER A 43 -5.07 -0.84 -6.67
N PRO A 44 -5.95 0.07 -6.21
CA PRO A 44 -6.42 0.11 -4.82
C PRO A 44 -6.88 -1.24 -4.26
N PRO A 45 -7.65 -2.09 -4.99
CA PRO A 45 -8.06 -3.39 -4.44
C PRO A 45 -6.90 -4.36 -4.23
N LYS A 46 -5.85 -4.29 -5.05
CA LYS A 46 -4.65 -5.13 -4.83
C LYS A 46 -3.90 -4.67 -3.58
N VAL A 47 -3.78 -3.36 -3.36
CA VAL A 47 -3.14 -2.84 -2.15
C VAL A 47 -3.96 -3.16 -0.91
N PHE A 48 -5.29 -3.10 -0.99
CA PHE A 48 -6.18 -3.56 0.06
C PHE A 48 -5.85 -4.99 0.48
N VAL A 49 -5.89 -5.96 -0.45
CA VAL A 49 -5.66 -7.37 -0.13
C VAL A 49 -4.29 -7.59 0.52
N VAL A 50 -3.23 -7.02 -0.07
CA VAL A 50 -1.87 -7.20 0.43
C VAL A 50 -1.69 -6.56 1.82
N GLN A 51 -2.19 -5.34 2.02
CA GLN A 51 -2.08 -4.66 3.31
C GLN A 51 -2.96 -5.33 4.37
N SER A 52 -4.16 -5.78 4.04
CA SER A 52 -5.02 -6.51 4.96
C SER A 52 -4.37 -7.81 5.43
N LEU A 53 -3.77 -8.58 4.52
CA LEU A 53 -3.09 -9.82 4.86
C LEU A 53 -1.86 -9.57 5.74
N ILE A 54 -0.98 -8.65 5.34
CA ILE A 54 0.26 -8.40 6.09
C ILE A 54 -0.05 -7.85 7.48
N ASN A 55 -0.86 -6.79 7.57
CA ASN A 55 -1.15 -6.17 8.86
C ASN A 55 -2.01 -7.08 9.74
N GLY A 56 -2.93 -7.85 9.16
CA GLY A 56 -3.69 -8.88 9.87
C GLY A 56 -2.76 -9.93 10.49
N LEU A 57 -1.87 -10.54 9.70
CA LEU A 57 -0.93 -11.54 10.19
C LEU A 57 0.04 -10.99 11.25
N VAL A 58 0.59 -9.79 11.02
CA VAL A 58 1.50 -9.13 11.98
C VAL A 58 0.77 -8.85 13.30
N TRP A 59 -0.45 -8.33 13.24
CA TRP A 59 -1.27 -8.07 14.42
C TRP A 59 -1.63 -9.35 15.15
N GLY A 60 -2.11 -10.37 14.42
CA GLY A 60 -2.46 -11.66 15.01
C GLY A 60 -1.27 -12.35 15.67
N PHE A 61 -0.09 -12.29 15.05
CA PHE A 61 1.14 -12.82 15.63
C PHE A 61 1.57 -12.06 16.89
N LEU A 62 1.48 -10.73 16.88
CA LEU A 62 1.77 -9.90 18.05
C LEU A 62 0.82 -10.23 19.21
N MET A 63 -0.49 -10.27 18.93
CA MET A 63 -1.52 -10.59 19.91
C MET A 63 -1.37 -12.02 20.44
N TRP A 64 -0.96 -12.96 19.60
CA TRP A 64 -0.60 -14.31 20.01
C TRP A 64 0.51 -14.31 21.06
N ILE A 65 1.62 -13.62 20.79
CA ILE A 65 2.76 -13.53 21.72
C ILE A 65 2.38 -12.82 23.02
N MET A 66 1.54 -11.78 22.95
CA MET A 66 1.23 -10.96 24.11
C MET A 66 0.14 -11.54 25.01
N LEU A 67 -0.94 -12.07 24.43
CA LEU A 67 -2.18 -12.33 25.15
C LEU A 67 -2.81 -13.68 24.77
N TRP A 68 -2.93 -14.00 23.47
CA TRP A 68 -3.74 -15.14 23.04
C TRP A 68 -3.10 -16.50 23.33
N HIS A 69 -1.77 -16.58 23.51
CA HIS A 69 -1.12 -17.82 23.94
C HIS A 69 -1.61 -18.30 25.32
N SER A 70 -2.17 -17.40 26.15
CA SER A 70 -2.63 -17.73 27.50
C SER A 70 -4.05 -18.32 27.53
N ALA A 71 -4.83 -18.16 26.46
CA ALA A 71 -6.21 -18.63 26.36
C ALA A 71 -6.52 -19.16 24.94
N PRO A 72 -5.87 -20.27 24.51
CA PRO A 72 -5.95 -20.77 23.13
C PRO A 72 -7.34 -21.31 22.74
N GLU A 73 -8.23 -21.51 23.72
CA GLU A 73 -9.61 -21.94 23.53
C GLU A 73 -10.47 -20.92 22.76
N ASN A 74 -10.08 -19.64 22.75
CA ASN A 74 -10.80 -18.56 22.05
C ASN A 74 -10.30 -18.29 20.62
N TRP A 75 -9.58 -19.23 20.01
CA TRP A 75 -8.94 -19.07 18.70
C TRP A 75 -9.86 -18.54 17.57
N VAL A 76 -11.17 -18.83 17.63
CA VAL A 76 -12.14 -18.32 16.66
C VAL A 76 -12.29 -16.80 16.75
N ILE A 77 -12.37 -16.27 17.98
CA ILE A 77 -12.48 -14.82 18.23
C ILE A 77 -11.18 -14.12 17.81
N ASP A 78 -10.04 -14.76 18.06
CA ASP A 78 -8.71 -14.28 17.69
C ASP A 78 -8.58 -14.16 16.16
N ILE A 79 -9.04 -15.16 15.40
CA ILE A 79 -9.07 -15.08 13.94
C ILE A 79 -10.01 -13.99 13.44
N ILE A 80 -11.22 -13.87 14.02
CA ILE A 80 -12.19 -12.83 13.62
C ILE A 80 -11.62 -11.44 13.86
N THR A 81 -11.00 -11.21 15.02
CA THR A 81 -10.38 -9.92 15.35
C THR A 81 -9.15 -9.64 14.47
N MET A 82 -8.34 -10.65 14.15
CA MET A 82 -7.23 -10.55 13.21
C MET A 82 -7.71 -10.10 11.81
N ILE A 83 -8.75 -10.75 11.28
CA ILE A 83 -9.32 -10.42 9.96
C ILE A 83 -9.96 -9.02 9.98
N GLY A 84 -10.68 -8.68 11.05
CA GLY A 84 -11.31 -7.38 11.23
C GLY A 84 -10.28 -6.25 11.25
N PHE A 85 -9.21 -6.41 12.03
CA PHE A 85 -8.12 -5.44 12.10
C PHE A 85 -7.41 -5.27 10.75
N GLY A 86 -7.04 -6.39 10.10
CA GLY A 86 -6.42 -6.35 8.78
C GLY A 86 -7.29 -5.62 7.76
N SER A 87 -8.58 -5.95 7.72
CA SER A 87 -9.54 -5.32 6.80
C SER A 87 -9.71 -3.82 7.04
N PHE A 88 -9.72 -3.38 8.30
CA PHE A 88 -9.80 -1.96 8.64
C PHE A 88 -8.59 -1.19 8.12
N ILE A 89 -7.37 -1.67 8.40
CA ILE A 89 -6.13 -1.04 7.93
C ILE A 89 -6.04 -1.06 6.41
N GLY A 90 -6.35 -2.18 5.77
CA GLY A 90 -6.41 -2.28 4.31
C GLY A 90 -7.41 -1.30 3.70
N GLY A 91 -8.56 -1.10 4.34
CA GLY A 91 -9.59 -0.13 3.95
C GLY A 91 -9.09 1.32 4.02
N CYS A 92 -8.38 1.69 5.08
CA CYS A 92 -7.74 3.00 5.19
C CYS A 92 -6.74 3.24 4.05
N TRP A 93 -5.93 2.23 3.71
CA TRP A 93 -4.99 2.30 2.58
C TRP A 93 -5.71 2.43 1.24
N TYR A 94 -6.75 1.63 1.01
CA TYR A 94 -7.58 1.72 -0.18
C TYR A 94 -8.14 3.13 -0.37
N TYR A 95 -8.74 3.68 0.68
CA TYR A 95 -9.32 5.03 0.65
C TYR A 95 -8.26 6.09 0.35
N ARG A 96 -7.10 6.03 1.02
CA ARG A 96 -5.99 6.96 0.77
C ARG A 96 -5.58 6.90 -0.70
N ILE A 97 -5.29 5.72 -1.24
CA ILE A 97 -4.83 5.58 -2.62
C ILE A 97 -5.90 6.07 -3.60
N SER A 98 -7.15 5.67 -3.42
CA SER A 98 -8.26 6.10 -4.29
C SER A 98 -8.42 7.63 -4.29
N LYS A 99 -8.29 8.27 -3.12
CA LYS A 99 -8.34 9.73 -2.99
C LYS A 99 -7.24 10.42 -3.80
N TYR A 100 -6.01 9.91 -3.73
CA TYR A 100 -4.87 10.51 -4.46
C TYR A 100 -4.86 10.15 -5.96
N GLN A 101 -5.35 8.99 -6.35
CA GLN A 101 -5.59 8.66 -7.77
C GLN A 101 -6.61 9.59 -8.41
N LYS A 102 -7.70 9.89 -7.70
CA LYS A 102 -8.68 10.88 -8.16
C LYS A 102 -8.08 12.29 -8.27
N LYS A 103 -7.18 12.67 -7.35
CA LYS A 103 -6.45 13.95 -7.44
C LYS A 103 -5.51 14.02 -8.65
N LEU A 104 -4.91 12.90 -9.05
CA LEU A 104 -4.07 12.78 -10.25
C LEU A 104 -4.87 12.58 -11.55
N CYS A 105 -6.17 12.91 -11.54
CA CYS A 105 -7.08 12.74 -12.69
C CYS A 105 -7.17 11.31 -13.25
N ASN A 106 -6.87 10.29 -12.43
CA ASN A 106 -6.88 8.89 -12.84
C ASN A 106 -6.00 8.58 -14.07
N ILE A 107 -4.94 9.37 -14.28
CA ILE A 107 -3.96 9.17 -15.34
C ILE A 107 -3.24 7.83 -15.09
N SER A 108 -3.11 7.02 -16.15
CA SER A 108 -2.39 5.75 -16.08
C SER A 108 -0.89 5.98 -15.88
N TRP A 109 -0.20 5.03 -15.25
CA TRP A 109 1.26 5.13 -15.04
C TRP A 109 2.03 5.43 -16.34
N THR A 110 1.62 4.79 -17.45
CA THR A 110 2.26 4.98 -18.76
C THR A 110 2.04 6.38 -19.32
N GLU A 111 0.82 6.92 -19.19
CA GLU A 111 0.52 8.27 -19.66
C GLU A 111 1.22 9.32 -18.78
N TRP A 112 1.25 9.11 -17.46
CA TRP A 112 1.97 10.00 -16.55
C TRP A 112 3.47 10.02 -16.86
N CYS A 113 4.08 8.85 -17.14
CA CYS A 113 5.47 8.77 -17.58
C CYS A 113 5.68 9.53 -18.89
N ARG A 114 4.79 9.38 -19.89
CA ARG A 114 4.93 10.09 -21.18
C ARG A 114 4.89 11.62 -21.01
N THR A 115 3.96 12.13 -20.19
CA THR A 115 3.79 13.57 -19.98
C THR A 115 4.89 14.18 -19.09
N ASN A 116 5.54 13.41 -18.22
CA ASN A 116 6.51 13.95 -17.28
C ASN A 116 7.95 13.57 -17.62
N ILE A 117 8.20 12.42 -18.25
CA ILE A 117 9.54 11.93 -18.56
C ILE A 117 9.92 12.29 -20.00
N ASP A 118 9.05 12.05 -20.99
CA ASP A 118 9.36 12.32 -22.41
C ASP A 118 9.16 13.81 -22.79
N SER A 119 8.53 14.59 -21.91
CA SER A 119 8.33 16.04 -22.08
C SER A 119 9.39 16.88 -21.37
N ALA A 120 10.35 16.23 -20.70
CA ALA A 120 11.48 16.91 -20.09
C ALA A 120 12.55 17.16 -21.19
N PRO A 121 12.94 18.42 -21.45
CA PRO A 121 14.01 18.75 -22.40
C PRO A 121 15.37 18.22 -21.95
#